data_AF-A0A7Y4ZES6-F1
#
_entry.id   AF-A0A7Y4ZES6-F1
#
_cell.length_a   1.000
_cell.length_b   1.000
_cell.length_c   1.000
_cell.angle_alpha   90.00
_cell.angle_beta   90.00
_cell.angle_gamma   90.00
#
_symmetry.space_group_name_H-M   'P 1'
#
loop_
_entity.id
_entity.type
_entity.pdbx_description
1 polymer ?
#
loop_
_entity_poly.entity_id
_entity_poly.type
_entity_poly.pdbx_seq_one_letter_code
_entity_poly.pdbx_strand_id
1 'polypeptide(L)'
;MRDESPDVRAAAAVAIGEAWRADRSTLPATTELLEELLRCDAAHPGIADAFMSTVAHDFDDRALAKAWTLSVLEARRGAPRPLSPVPGNDLEFYAHEWFEGDFETLGRLLDWGYVDLVLTALDHGALPREQDVAMLERLCLQHGREEVAVPLALRYGVLLPAALPHGTEVDVDDVPGRMFTQRYGQGGRWTAQWVFFPDAPFVPPPRSKDEGLAILTRLRASGLLPGDPEAQLDRTRITHIPFPDIPGARRRSFVPRQDLVLDVAQRGKSSEIVALRVVRARRPAATVHKLGG
;
A
#
# COMPACT_ATOMS: atom_id res chain seq x y z
N MET A 1 -15.57 -32.79 -13.95
CA MET A 1 -15.60 -31.32 -13.98
C MET A 1 -16.85 -30.71 -14.64
N ARG A 2 -17.73 -31.47 -15.33
CA ARG A 2 -18.96 -30.95 -15.98
C ARG A 2 -20.25 -31.21 -15.18
N ASP A 3 -20.12 -31.61 -13.92
CA ASP A 3 -21.27 -31.87 -13.04
C ASP A 3 -21.97 -30.55 -12.69
N GLU A 4 -23.28 -30.55 -12.42
CA GLU A 4 -24.02 -29.34 -12.04
C GLU A 4 -23.68 -28.87 -10.61
N SER A 5 -23.23 -29.78 -9.74
CA SER A 5 -22.85 -29.47 -8.36
C SER A 5 -21.46 -28.82 -8.26
N PRO A 6 -21.34 -27.61 -7.66
CA PRO A 6 -20.05 -26.98 -7.38
C PRO A 6 -19.11 -27.86 -6.55
N ASP A 7 -19.63 -28.57 -5.55
CA ASP A 7 -18.83 -29.41 -4.65
C ASP A 7 -18.21 -30.61 -5.39
N VAL A 8 -18.98 -31.24 -6.28
CA VAL A 8 -18.47 -32.36 -7.10
C VAL A 8 -17.40 -31.88 -8.07
N ARG A 9 -17.56 -30.69 -8.66
CA ARG A 9 -16.55 -30.10 -9.54
C ARG A 9 -15.27 -29.73 -8.78
N ALA A 10 -15.40 -29.14 -7.60
CA ALA A 10 -14.28 -28.80 -6.73
C ALA A 10 -13.50 -30.04 -6.28
N ALA A 11 -14.20 -31.07 -5.80
CA ALA A 11 -13.59 -32.34 -5.41
C ALA A 11 -12.86 -33.01 -6.59
N ALA A 12 -13.43 -32.95 -7.80
CA ALA A 12 -12.76 -33.45 -9.00
C ALA A 12 -11.47 -32.66 -9.32
N ALA A 13 -11.49 -31.33 -9.17
CA ALA A 13 -10.32 -30.49 -9.41
C ALA A 13 -9.20 -30.74 -8.37
N VAL A 14 -9.57 -30.93 -7.10
CA VAL A 14 -8.64 -31.34 -6.03
C VAL A 14 -8.03 -32.71 -6.33
N ALA A 15 -8.85 -33.70 -6.69
CA ALA A 15 -8.36 -35.04 -7.02
C ALA A 15 -7.38 -35.03 -8.22
N ILE A 16 -7.63 -34.19 -9.22
CA ILE A 16 -6.69 -33.95 -10.33
C ILE A 16 -5.38 -33.34 -9.81
N GLY A 17 -5.46 -32.34 -8.91
CA GLY A 17 -4.28 -31.73 -8.28
C GLY A 17 -3.46 -32.72 -7.44
N GLU A 18 -4.12 -33.60 -6.69
CA GLU A 18 -3.46 -34.66 -5.92
C GLU A 18 -2.77 -35.68 -6.83
N ALA A 19 -3.45 -36.12 -7.90
CA ALA A 19 -2.86 -37.00 -8.90
C ALA A 19 -1.64 -36.36 -9.59
N TRP A 20 -1.71 -35.06 -9.87
CA TRP A 20 -0.58 -34.30 -10.43
C TRP A 20 0.63 -34.33 -9.50
N ARG A 21 0.43 -34.10 -8.20
CA ARG A 21 1.53 -34.13 -7.21
C ARG A 21 2.12 -35.51 -7.03
N ALA A 22 1.28 -36.54 -7.11
CA ALA A 22 1.71 -37.92 -6.95
C ALA A 22 2.52 -38.42 -8.15
N ASP A 23 1.99 -38.29 -9.37
CA ASP A 23 2.65 -38.69 -10.61
C ASP A 23 2.03 -38.00 -11.83
N ARG A 24 2.68 -36.91 -12.30
CA ARG A 24 2.25 -36.14 -13.47
C ARG A 24 2.17 -36.96 -14.75
N SER A 25 2.91 -38.07 -14.87
CA SER A 25 2.91 -38.89 -16.08
C SER A 25 1.60 -39.66 -16.30
N THR A 26 0.76 -39.74 -15.26
CA THR A 26 -0.56 -40.36 -15.32
C THR A 26 -1.66 -39.43 -15.83
N LEU A 27 -1.35 -38.14 -16.01
CA LEU A 27 -2.26 -37.11 -16.49
C LEU A 27 -1.92 -36.71 -17.93
N PRO A 28 -2.85 -36.02 -18.63
CA PRO A 28 -2.51 -35.34 -19.89
C PRO A 28 -1.29 -34.43 -19.73
N ALA A 29 -0.69 -34.04 -20.85
CA ALA A 29 0.42 -33.09 -20.83
C ALA A 29 0.00 -31.81 -20.07
N THR A 30 0.92 -31.25 -19.28
CA THR A 30 0.68 -30.08 -18.42
C THR A 30 -0.13 -28.98 -19.11
N THR A 31 0.27 -28.58 -20.32
CA THR A 31 -0.41 -27.53 -21.09
C THR A 31 -1.85 -27.92 -21.44
N GLU A 32 -2.07 -29.15 -21.92
CA GLU A 32 -3.40 -29.66 -22.29
C GLU A 32 -4.34 -29.72 -21.06
N LEU A 33 -3.81 -30.15 -19.91
CA LEU A 33 -4.57 -30.20 -18.67
C LEU A 33 -4.96 -28.79 -18.18
N LEU A 34 -4.03 -27.85 -18.22
CA LEU A 34 -4.28 -26.45 -17.82
C LEU A 34 -5.29 -25.77 -18.76
N GLU A 35 -5.23 -26.04 -20.06
CA GLU A 35 -6.22 -25.55 -21.04
C GLU A 35 -7.62 -26.12 -20.76
N GLU A 36 -7.73 -27.42 -20.46
CA GLU A 36 -9.00 -28.05 -20.12
C GLU A 36 -9.57 -27.54 -18.78
N LEU A 37 -8.72 -27.32 -17.78
CA LEU A 37 -9.12 -26.69 -16.51
C LEU A 37 -9.63 -25.27 -16.72
N LEU A 38 -8.94 -24.46 -17.53
CA LEU A 38 -9.37 -23.11 -17.91
C LEU A 38 -10.74 -23.15 -18.61
N ARG A 39 -10.91 -24.03 -19.59
CA ARG A 39 -12.18 -24.18 -20.32
C ARG A 39 -13.32 -24.58 -19.40
N CYS A 40 -13.06 -25.47 -18.45
CA CYS A 40 -14.06 -25.89 -17.47
C CYS A 40 -14.37 -24.77 -16.47
N ASP A 41 -13.37 -24.02 -16.01
CA ASP A 41 -13.56 -22.89 -15.09
C ASP A 41 -14.35 -21.74 -15.73
N ALA A 42 -14.12 -21.46 -17.01
CA ALA A 42 -14.91 -20.47 -17.76
C ALA A 42 -16.41 -20.85 -17.82
N ALA A 43 -16.73 -22.14 -17.88
CA ALA A 43 -18.12 -22.63 -17.84
C ALA A 43 -18.67 -22.70 -16.40
N HIS A 44 -17.81 -23.02 -15.44
CA HIS A 44 -18.14 -23.24 -14.04
C HIS A 44 -17.03 -22.69 -13.12
N PRO A 45 -17.09 -21.39 -12.78
CA PRO A 45 -16.06 -20.76 -11.96
C PRO A 45 -15.82 -21.45 -10.61
N GLY A 46 -14.56 -21.51 -10.19
CA GLY A 46 -14.12 -22.12 -8.92
C GLY A 46 -13.34 -23.43 -9.08
N ILE A 47 -13.32 -24.00 -10.29
CA ILE A 47 -12.52 -25.20 -10.61
C ILE A 47 -11.03 -24.87 -10.54
N ALA A 48 -10.62 -23.75 -11.14
CA ALA A 48 -9.23 -23.34 -11.13
C ALA A 48 -8.74 -22.98 -9.71
N ASP A 49 -9.63 -22.45 -8.86
CA ASP A 49 -9.32 -22.14 -7.45
C ASP A 49 -9.03 -23.44 -6.68
N ALA A 50 -9.92 -24.43 -6.80
CA ALA A 50 -9.76 -25.73 -6.17
C ALA A 50 -8.47 -26.44 -6.61
N PHE A 51 -8.21 -26.49 -7.92
CA PHE A 51 -6.97 -27.07 -8.45
C PHE A 51 -5.73 -26.31 -7.94
N MET A 52 -5.70 -24.98 -8.08
CA MET A 52 -4.56 -24.15 -7.68
C MET A 52 -4.23 -24.31 -6.20
N SER A 53 -5.24 -24.32 -5.32
CA SER A 53 -5.06 -24.51 -3.87
C SER A 53 -4.34 -25.83 -3.52
N THR A 54 -4.43 -26.84 -4.39
CA THR A 54 -3.79 -28.14 -4.19
C THR A 54 -2.33 -28.14 -4.67
N VAL A 55 -2.02 -27.41 -5.74
CA VAL A 55 -0.72 -27.52 -6.46
C VAL A 55 0.14 -26.25 -6.49
N ALA A 56 -0.30 -25.15 -5.87
CA ALA A 56 0.34 -23.83 -6.01
C ALA A 56 1.85 -23.79 -5.70
N HIS A 57 2.32 -24.67 -4.83
CA HIS A 57 3.73 -24.80 -4.44
C HIS A 57 4.49 -25.89 -5.21
N ASP A 58 3.80 -26.67 -6.03
CA ASP A 58 4.31 -27.84 -6.74
C ASP A 58 4.46 -27.56 -8.26
N PHE A 59 4.35 -26.31 -8.72
CA PHE A 59 4.65 -25.94 -10.10
C PHE A 59 6.16 -25.79 -10.32
N ASP A 60 6.74 -26.63 -11.19
CA ASP A 60 8.16 -26.52 -11.57
C ASP A 60 8.43 -25.28 -12.44
N ASP A 61 7.48 -24.94 -13.31
CA ASP A 61 7.52 -23.77 -14.17
C ASP A 61 6.60 -22.67 -13.61
N ARG A 62 7.20 -21.72 -12.91
CA ARG A 62 6.48 -20.59 -12.34
C ARG A 62 5.94 -19.62 -13.40
N ALA A 63 6.59 -19.51 -14.55
CA ALA A 63 6.13 -18.63 -15.62
C ALA A 63 4.86 -19.19 -16.26
N LEU A 64 4.81 -20.51 -16.47
CA LEU A 64 3.59 -21.19 -16.92
C LEU A 64 2.44 -21.02 -15.92
N ALA A 65 2.69 -21.24 -14.63
CA ALA A 65 1.68 -21.08 -13.59
C ALA A 65 1.09 -19.65 -13.57
N LYS A 66 1.94 -18.63 -13.67
CA LYS A 66 1.53 -17.22 -13.78
C LYS A 66 0.70 -16.95 -15.03
N ALA A 67 1.16 -17.41 -16.19
CA ALA A 67 0.44 -17.20 -17.46
C ALA A 67 -0.94 -17.86 -17.45
N TRP A 68 -1.04 -19.07 -16.90
CA TRP A 68 -2.32 -19.78 -16.73
C TRP A 68 -3.25 -19.04 -15.76
N THR A 69 -2.74 -18.65 -14.59
CA THR A 69 -3.48 -17.86 -13.58
C THR A 69 -4.06 -16.59 -14.22
N LEU A 70 -3.26 -15.86 -14.99
CA LEU A 70 -3.71 -14.65 -15.67
C LEU A 70 -4.80 -14.94 -16.71
N SER A 71 -4.67 -16.05 -17.46
CA SER A 71 -5.68 -16.47 -18.44
C SER A 71 -7.02 -16.83 -17.80
N VAL A 72 -7.00 -17.46 -16.61
CA VAL A 72 -8.21 -17.74 -15.83
C VAL A 72 -8.88 -16.44 -15.37
N LEU A 73 -8.11 -15.51 -14.80
CA LEU A 73 -8.64 -14.21 -14.36
C LEU A 73 -9.19 -13.39 -15.54
N GLU A 74 -8.52 -13.40 -16.69
CA GLU A 74 -9.01 -12.75 -17.90
C GLU A 74 -10.36 -13.31 -18.35
N ALA A 75 -10.50 -14.64 -18.36
CA ALA A 75 -11.75 -15.31 -18.73
C ALA A 75 -12.91 -15.01 -17.77
N ARG A 76 -12.61 -14.72 -16.50
CA ARG A 76 -13.58 -14.36 -15.46
C ARG A 76 -13.93 -12.87 -15.44
N ARG A 77 -13.27 -12.03 -16.24
CA ARG A 77 -13.46 -10.57 -16.23
C ARG A 77 -14.94 -10.18 -16.36
N GLY A 78 -15.41 -9.36 -15.41
CA GLY A 78 -16.78 -8.84 -15.40
C GLY A 78 -17.86 -9.85 -14.97
N ALA A 79 -17.49 -11.11 -14.70
CA ALA A 79 -18.39 -12.05 -14.05
C ALA A 79 -18.48 -11.72 -12.54
N PRO A 80 -19.63 -11.96 -11.89
CA PRO A 80 -19.72 -11.92 -10.43
C PRO A 80 -18.65 -12.83 -9.83
N ARG A 81 -18.02 -12.38 -8.74
CA ARG A 81 -16.98 -13.16 -8.06
C ARG A 81 -17.54 -14.53 -7.71
N PRO A 82 -16.91 -15.61 -8.19
CA PRO A 82 -17.43 -16.94 -7.93
C PRO A 82 -17.30 -17.28 -6.46
N LEU A 83 -18.25 -18.08 -5.96
CA LEU A 83 -18.08 -18.73 -4.67
C LEU A 83 -16.96 -19.77 -4.84
N SER A 84 -15.75 -19.40 -4.44
CA SER A 84 -14.64 -20.34 -4.40
C SER A 84 -15.00 -21.46 -3.42
N PRO A 85 -14.89 -22.74 -3.84
CA PRO A 85 -15.07 -23.88 -2.93
C PRO A 85 -13.94 -23.99 -1.90
N VAL A 86 -12.86 -23.20 -2.04
CA VAL A 86 -11.71 -23.17 -1.12
C VAL A 86 -11.51 -21.74 -0.61
N PRO A 87 -12.26 -21.33 0.44
CA PRO A 87 -12.18 -19.97 0.95
C PRO A 87 -10.79 -19.67 1.53
N GLY A 88 -10.21 -18.53 1.12
CA GLY A 88 -8.94 -18.00 1.65
C GLY A 88 -7.68 -18.39 0.88
N ASN A 89 -7.71 -19.44 0.07
CA ASN A 89 -6.59 -19.88 -0.80
C ASN A 89 -7.06 -20.00 -2.26
N ASP A 90 -7.88 -19.04 -2.71
CA ASP A 90 -8.36 -19.00 -4.09
C ASP A 90 -7.26 -18.50 -5.05
N LEU A 91 -7.57 -18.48 -6.34
CA LEU A 91 -6.60 -18.07 -7.35
C LEU A 91 -6.17 -16.59 -7.21
N GLU A 92 -7.03 -15.73 -6.65
CA GLU A 92 -6.69 -14.33 -6.34
C GLU A 92 -5.70 -14.22 -5.17
N PHE A 93 -5.80 -15.11 -4.17
CA PHE A 93 -4.80 -15.22 -3.10
C PHE A 93 -3.41 -15.50 -3.66
N TYR A 94 -3.25 -16.46 -4.57
CA TYR A 94 -1.93 -16.70 -5.15
C TYR A 94 -1.50 -15.59 -6.12
N ALA A 95 -2.44 -15.01 -6.86
CA ALA A 95 -2.14 -13.96 -7.83
C ALA A 95 -1.57 -12.69 -7.18
N HIS A 96 -2.06 -12.25 -6.02
CA HIS A 96 -1.53 -11.03 -5.39
C HIS A 96 -0.06 -11.18 -4.97
N GLU A 97 0.35 -12.36 -4.50
CA GLU A 97 1.76 -12.66 -4.20
C GLU A 97 2.61 -12.77 -5.47
N TRP A 98 2.06 -13.39 -6.52
CA TRP A 98 2.86 -13.71 -7.71
C TRP A 98 3.10 -12.49 -8.59
N PHE A 99 2.18 -11.52 -8.58
CA PHE A 99 2.23 -10.31 -9.40
C PHE A 99 2.59 -9.03 -8.62
N GLU A 100 2.94 -9.11 -7.33
CA GLU A 100 3.29 -7.95 -6.48
C GLU A 100 4.33 -7.01 -7.09
N GLY A 101 5.26 -7.54 -7.89
CA GLY A 101 6.34 -6.79 -8.55
C GLY A 101 6.13 -6.56 -10.06
N ASP A 102 4.94 -6.87 -10.59
CA ASP A 102 4.65 -6.82 -12.04
C ASP A 102 3.63 -5.71 -12.35
N PHE A 103 4.14 -4.51 -12.63
CA PHE A 103 3.33 -3.31 -12.89
C PHE A 103 2.36 -3.49 -14.06
N GLU A 104 2.79 -4.12 -15.15
CA GLU A 104 1.95 -4.29 -16.34
C GLU A 104 0.80 -5.25 -16.05
N THR A 105 1.08 -6.37 -15.39
CA THR A 105 0.05 -7.35 -15.02
C THR A 105 -0.92 -6.79 -13.99
N LEU A 106 -0.43 -6.11 -12.94
CA LEU A 106 -1.29 -5.43 -11.96
C LEU A 106 -2.17 -4.36 -12.62
N GLY A 107 -1.65 -3.63 -13.61
CA GLY A 107 -2.41 -2.69 -14.41
C GLY A 107 -3.57 -3.35 -15.16
N ARG A 108 -3.33 -4.49 -15.83
CA ARG A 108 -4.39 -5.27 -16.51
C ARG A 108 -5.44 -5.79 -15.53
N LEU A 109 -5.00 -6.35 -14.40
CA LEU A 109 -5.90 -6.87 -13.36
C LEU A 109 -6.80 -5.77 -12.82
N LEU A 110 -6.25 -4.57 -12.61
CA LEU A 110 -7.01 -3.41 -12.19
C LEU A 110 -8.06 -3.01 -13.25
N ASP A 111 -7.68 -2.97 -14.53
CA ASP A 111 -8.60 -2.67 -15.65
C ASP A 111 -9.70 -3.72 -15.81
N TRP A 112 -9.48 -4.94 -15.34
CA TRP A 112 -10.48 -6.01 -15.32
C TRP A 112 -11.40 -5.98 -14.09
N GLY A 113 -11.13 -5.08 -13.14
CA GLY A 113 -11.93 -4.90 -11.93
C GLY A 113 -11.44 -5.69 -10.71
N TYR A 114 -10.26 -6.30 -10.74
CA TYR A 114 -9.66 -7.01 -9.61
C TYR A 114 -9.04 -6.05 -8.58
N VAL A 115 -9.84 -5.10 -8.09
CA VAL A 115 -9.40 -3.99 -7.24
C VAL A 115 -8.78 -4.49 -5.93
N ASP A 116 -9.42 -5.44 -5.24
CA ASP A 116 -8.94 -5.94 -3.94
C ASP A 116 -7.66 -6.77 -4.06
N LEU A 117 -7.53 -7.56 -5.13
CA LEU A 117 -6.30 -8.31 -5.45
C LEU A 117 -5.14 -7.34 -5.62
N VAL A 118 -5.31 -6.31 -6.46
CA VAL A 118 -4.27 -5.31 -6.71
C VAL A 118 -3.94 -4.56 -5.43
N LEU A 119 -4.94 -4.14 -4.65
CA LEU A 119 -4.70 -3.45 -3.38
C LEU A 119 -3.85 -4.31 -2.41
N THR A 120 -4.14 -5.62 -2.34
CA THR A 120 -3.40 -6.56 -1.50
C THR A 120 -1.96 -6.72 -2.00
N ALA A 121 -1.75 -6.84 -3.31
CA ALA A 121 -0.44 -6.93 -3.92
C ALA A 121 0.44 -5.68 -3.64
N LEU A 122 -0.15 -4.48 -3.64
CA LEU A 122 0.58 -3.24 -3.36
C LEU A 122 0.99 -3.10 -1.88
N ASP A 123 0.30 -3.77 -0.94
CA ASP A 123 0.70 -3.69 0.47
C ASP A 123 2.08 -4.31 0.74
N HIS A 124 2.51 -5.22 -0.14
CA HIS A 124 3.83 -5.84 -0.07
C HIS A 124 4.96 -4.87 -0.43
N GLY A 125 4.66 -3.79 -1.17
CA GLY A 125 5.64 -2.76 -1.54
C GLY A 125 6.76 -3.26 -2.46
N ALA A 126 6.46 -4.23 -3.32
CA ALA A 126 7.42 -4.84 -4.24
C ALA A 126 7.66 -4.03 -5.53
N LEU A 127 6.73 -3.14 -5.90
CA LEU A 127 6.91 -2.24 -7.04
C LEU A 127 7.92 -1.10 -6.74
N PRO A 128 8.69 -0.65 -7.73
CA PRO A 128 9.36 0.64 -7.71
C PRO A 128 8.40 1.78 -7.35
N ARG A 129 8.93 2.79 -6.65
CA ARG A 129 8.17 3.93 -6.14
C ARG A 129 7.25 4.57 -7.17
N GLU A 130 7.76 4.89 -8.36
CA GLU A 130 6.96 5.58 -9.38
C GLU A 130 5.79 4.73 -9.86
N GLN A 131 5.98 3.41 -9.96
CA GLN A 131 4.96 2.45 -10.38
C GLN A 131 3.91 2.25 -9.29
N ASP A 132 4.33 2.15 -8.02
CA ASP A 132 3.41 2.00 -6.89
C ASP A 132 2.54 3.26 -6.71
N VAL A 133 3.14 4.45 -6.80
CA VAL A 133 2.38 5.72 -6.82
C VAL A 133 1.35 5.73 -7.94
N ALA A 134 1.75 5.39 -9.17
CA ALA A 134 0.83 5.38 -10.31
C ALA A 134 -0.35 4.39 -10.10
N MET A 135 -0.09 3.22 -9.50
CA MET A 135 -1.14 2.25 -9.21
C MET A 135 -2.10 2.73 -8.12
N LEU A 136 -1.57 3.27 -7.02
CA LEU A 136 -2.40 3.81 -5.93
C LEU A 136 -3.22 5.03 -6.39
N GLU A 137 -2.66 5.90 -7.26
CA GLU A 137 -3.41 7.00 -7.86
C GLU A 137 -4.55 6.49 -8.74
N ARG A 138 -4.33 5.47 -9.57
CA ARG A 138 -5.40 4.84 -10.36
C ARG A 138 -6.48 4.25 -9.46
N LEU A 139 -6.11 3.52 -8.41
CA LEU A 139 -7.06 2.96 -7.43
C LEU A 139 -7.94 4.07 -6.81
N CYS A 140 -7.33 5.17 -6.39
CA CYS A 140 -8.07 6.30 -5.81
C CYS A 140 -8.96 7.00 -6.84
N LEU A 141 -8.39 7.43 -7.97
CA LEU A 141 -9.02 8.36 -8.90
C LEU A 141 -9.97 7.69 -9.89
N GLN A 142 -9.70 6.43 -10.27
CA GLN A 142 -10.46 5.71 -11.30
C GLN A 142 -11.37 4.64 -10.69
N HIS A 143 -10.97 4.04 -9.56
CA HIS A 143 -11.73 2.96 -8.91
C HIS A 143 -12.38 3.39 -7.58
N GLY A 144 -12.29 4.67 -7.20
CA GLY A 144 -12.99 5.22 -6.04
C GLY A 144 -12.50 4.70 -4.70
N ARG A 145 -11.29 4.13 -4.62
CA ARG A 145 -10.68 3.63 -3.38
C ARG A 145 -10.02 4.76 -2.62
N GLU A 146 -10.81 5.71 -2.12
CA GLU A 146 -10.32 6.92 -1.44
C GLU A 146 -9.42 6.61 -0.23
N GLU A 147 -9.59 5.46 0.42
CA GLU A 147 -8.79 5.04 1.56
C GLU A 147 -7.29 4.91 1.25
N VAL A 148 -6.92 4.73 -0.03
CA VAL A 148 -5.50 4.64 -0.46
C VAL A 148 -4.82 6.01 -0.55
N ALA A 149 -5.59 7.10 -0.49
CA ALA A 149 -5.05 8.47 -0.54
C ALA A 149 -4.17 8.80 0.67
N VAL A 150 -4.47 8.23 1.84
CA VAL A 150 -3.65 8.42 3.06
C VAL A 150 -2.30 7.70 2.92
N PRO A 151 -2.22 6.41 2.57
CA PRO A 151 -0.95 5.76 2.21
C PRO A 151 -0.13 6.52 1.17
N LEU A 152 -0.75 7.06 0.11
CA LEU A 152 -0.06 7.91 -0.87
C LEU A 152 0.61 9.12 -0.22
N ALA A 153 -0.12 9.84 0.63
CA ALA A 153 0.42 11.01 1.31
C ALA A 153 1.55 10.66 2.29
N LEU A 154 1.41 9.56 3.04
CA LEU A 154 2.34 9.25 4.14
C LEU A 154 3.51 8.35 3.73
N ARG A 155 3.36 7.46 2.75
CA ARG A 155 4.46 6.62 2.22
C ARG A 155 5.19 7.29 1.06
N TYR A 156 4.46 8.04 0.24
CA TYR A 156 5.01 8.64 -0.97
C TYR A 156 5.06 10.17 -0.94
N GLY A 157 4.39 10.85 -0.01
CA GLY A 157 4.31 12.31 -0.04
C GLY A 157 3.37 12.83 -1.13
N VAL A 158 2.64 11.97 -1.83
CA VAL A 158 1.70 12.38 -2.88
C VAL A 158 0.37 12.69 -2.22
N LEU A 159 0.02 13.97 -2.12
CA LEU A 159 -1.21 14.40 -1.48
C LEU A 159 -2.35 14.49 -2.50
N LEU A 160 -3.29 13.56 -2.43
CA LEU A 160 -4.56 13.67 -3.13
C LEU A 160 -5.62 14.37 -2.25
N PRO A 161 -6.57 15.13 -2.82
CA PRO A 161 -7.64 15.76 -2.06
C PRO A 161 -8.44 14.78 -1.19
N ALA A 162 -8.64 13.54 -1.67
CA ALA A 162 -9.30 12.47 -0.95
C ALA A 162 -8.62 12.10 0.38
N ALA A 163 -7.34 12.43 0.58
CA ALA A 163 -6.67 12.19 1.86
C ALA A 163 -7.15 13.16 2.96
N LEU A 164 -7.50 14.40 2.60
CA LEU A 164 -7.73 15.51 3.55
C LEU A 164 -8.81 15.22 4.60
N PRO A 165 -9.97 14.62 4.26
CA PRO A 165 -11.01 14.29 5.25
C PRO A 165 -10.55 13.30 6.34
N HIS A 166 -9.50 12.51 6.08
CA HIS A 166 -8.96 11.54 7.04
C HIS A 166 -7.93 12.16 8.01
N GLY A 167 -7.51 13.40 7.77
CA GLY A 167 -6.59 14.13 8.65
C GLY A 167 -7.30 14.71 9.87
N THR A 168 -6.59 14.76 11.00
CA THR A 168 -7.06 15.48 12.20
C THR A 168 -7.09 16.98 11.93
N GLU A 169 -8.20 17.64 12.24
CA GLU A 169 -8.32 19.10 12.15
C GLU A 169 -7.41 19.76 13.18
N VAL A 170 -6.63 20.74 12.74
CA VAL A 170 -5.76 21.55 13.59
C VAL A 170 -5.82 23.01 13.14
N ASP A 171 -5.80 23.93 14.09
CA ASP A 171 -5.73 25.37 13.81
C ASP A 171 -4.38 25.91 14.25
N VAL A 172 -3.58 26.40 13.31
CA VAL A 172 -2.24 26.96 13.60
C VAL A 172 -2.29 28.47 13.40
N ASP A 173 -2.35 29.23 14.50
CA ASP A 173 -2.59 30.68 14.48
C ASP A 173 -3.83 31.05 13.64
N ASP A 174 -4.97 30.41 13.92
CA ASP A 174 -6.25 30.59 13.20
C ASP A 174 -6.20 30.19 11.70
N VAL A 175 -5.14 29.51 11.26
CA VAL A 175 -5.05 28.90 9.93
C VAL A 175 -5.45 27.42 10.02
N PRO A 176 -6.59 27.02 9.43
CA PRO A 176 -7.05 25.63 9.49
C PRO A 176 -6.15 24.72 8.66
N GLY A 177 -5.87 23.53 9.20
CA GLY A 177 -5.03 22.53 8.58
C GLY A 177 -5.48 21.10 8.87
N ARG A 178 -4.91 20.17 8.10
CA ARG A 178 -5.11 18.72 8.25
C ARG A 178 -3.82 18.07 8.67
N MET A 179 -3.82 17.45 9.85
CA MET A 179 -2.67 16.79 10.43
C MET A 179 -2.75 15.27 10.25
N PHE A 180 -1.64 14.67 9.85
CA PHE A 180 -1.43 13.23 9.83
C PHE A 180 -0.23 12.88 10.71
N THR A 181 -0.30 11.75 11.40
CA THR A 181 0.79 11.27 12.26
C THR A 181 1.08 9.81 11.97
N GLN A 182 2.35 9.47 11.77
CA GLN A 182 2.79 8.09 11.58
C GLN A 182 4.07 7.79 12.36
N ARG A 183 4.16 6.57 12.89
CA ARG A 183 5.38 6.04 13.51
C ARG A 183 6.17 5.25 12.49
N TYR A 184 7.49 5.46 12.48
CA TYR A 184 8.42 4.77 11.59
C TYR A 184 9.49 4.02 12.36
N GLY A 185 10.00 2.98 11.70
CA GLY A 185 11.05 2.11 12.22
C GLY A 185 10.55 1.15 13.30
N GLN A 186 11.28 0.05 13.48
CA GLN A 186 11.00 -0.95 14.51
C GLN A 186 10.96 -0.29 15.90
N GLY A 187 9.86 -0.50 16.65
CA GLY A 187 9.66 0.09 17.96
C GLY A 187 9.33 1.60 17.95
N GLY A 188 8.98 2.18 16.80
CA GLY A 188 8.56 3.58 16.68
C GLY A 188 9.70 4.58 16.91
N ARG A 189 10.90 4.25 16.44
CA ARG A 189 12.12 5.08 16.56
C ARG A 189 11.96 6.49 16.02
N TRP A 190 11.02 6.69 15.09
CA TRP A 190 10.68 8.02 14.60
C TRP A 190 9.18 8.24 14.63
N THR A 191 8.77 9.48 14.87
CA THR A 191 7.41 9.95 14.61
C THR A 191 7.49 11.03 13.56
N ALA A 192 6.71 10.90 12.48
CA ALA A 192 6.53 11.95 11.51
C ALA A 192 5.11 12.51 11.63
N GLN A 193 5.00 13.83 11.57
CA GLN A 193 3.74 14.55 11.53
C GLN A 193 3.74 15.45 10.32
N TRP A 194 2.69 15.40 9.52
CA TRP A 194 2.48 16.30 8.39
C TRP A 194 1.30 17.18 8.70
N VAL A 195 1.41 18.46 8.39
CA VAL A 195 0.30 19.41 8.47
C VAL A 195 0.14 20.03 7.09
N PHE A 196 -1.04 19.89 6.53
CA PHE A 196 -1.41 20.44 5.22
C PHE A 196 -2.37 21.60 5.42
N PHE A 197 -2.17 22.68 4.67
CA PHE A 197 -3.04 23.86 4.73
C PHE A 197 -3.77 24.03 3.39
N PRO A 198 -4.89 23.31 3.17
CA PRO A 198 -5.56 23.27 1.87
C PRO A 198 -6.27 24.59 1.53
N ASP A 199 -6.80 25.29 2.53
CA ASP A 199 -7.71 26.43 2.32
C ASP A 199 -7.02 27.80 2.42
N ALA A 200 -5.95 27.90 3.21
CA ALA A 200 -5.20 29.13 3.38
C ALA A 200 -3.73 28.83 3.72
N PRO A 201 -2.75 29.53 3.13
CA PRO A 201 -1.35 29.29 3.44
C PRO A 201 -1.00 29.77 4.85
N PHE A 202 -0.15 29.01 5.55
CA PHE A 202 0.44 29.44 6.80
C PHE A 202 1.61 30.40 6.55
N VAL A 203 1.62 31.55 7.20
CA VAL A 203 2.61 32.61 7.00
C VAL A 203 2.97 33.30 8.31
N PRO A 204 4.17 33.91 8.42
CA PRO A 204 5.29 33.86 7.48
C PRO A 204 6.14 32.58 7.65
N PRO A 205 6.95 32.20 6.65
CA PRO A 205 7.84 31.06 6.79
C PRO A 205 9.05 31.37 7.65
N PRO A 206 9.67 30.33 8.23
CA PRO A 206 10.88 30.51 9.00
C PRO A 206 12.05 30.85 8.07
N ARG A 207 12.85 31.82 8.50
CA ARG A 207 14.09 32.28 7.86
C ARG A 207 15.31 31.87 8.67
N SER A 208 15.12 31.50 9.93
CA SER A 208 16.17 31.13 10.87
C SER A 208 15.79 29.89 11.68
N LYS A 209 16.75 29.37 12.44
CA LYS A 209 16.53 28.29 13.41
C LYS A 209 15.52 28.70 14.48
N ASP A 210 15.62 29.93 14.99
CA ASP A 210 14.79 30.44 16.07
C ASP A 210 13.34 30.64 15.61
N GLU A 211 13.15 31.10 14.37
CA GLU A 211 11.81 31.16 13.77
C GLU A 211 11.22 29.76 13.53
N GLY A 212 12.07 28.78 13.19
CA GLY A 212 11.66 27.37 13.13
C GLY A 212 11.20 26.84 14.49
N LEU A 213 11.88 27.24 15.58
CA LEU A 213 11.46 26.89 16.93
C LEU A 213 10.13 27.58 17.31
N ALA A 214 9.93 28.84 16.92
CA ALA A 214 8.67 29.55 17.13
C ALA A 214 7.50 28.85 16.41
N ILE A 215 7.70 28.32 15.20
CA ILE A 215 6.68 27.52 14.50
C ILE A 215 6.35 26.25 15.28
N LEU A 216 7.35 25.54 15.82
CA LEU A 216 7.08 24.34 16.61
C LEU A 216 6.30 24.64 17.89
N THR A 217 6.56 25.77 18.54
CA THR A 217 5.78 26.22 19.70
C THR A 217 4.32 26.47 19.33
N ARG A 218 4.06 27.12 18.18
CA ARG A 218 2.71 27.34 17.66
C ARG A 218 2.00 26.04 17.33
N LEU A 219 2.67 25.16 16.57
CA LEU A 219 2.15 23.83 16.26
C LEU A 219 1.82 23.02 17.53
N ARG A 220 2.62 23.18 18.59
CA ARG A 220 2.36 22.51 19.87
C ARG A 220 1.07 23.00 20.52
N ALA A 221 0.76 24.29 20.43
CA ALA A 221 -0.51 24.82 20.91
C ALA A 221 -1.71 24.24 20.14
N SER A 222 -1.51 23.89 18.86
CA SER A 222 -2.50 23.26 17.97
C SER A 222 -2.60 21.73 18.09
N GLY A 223 -1.98 21.11 19.11
CA GLY A 223 -2.03 19.66 19.33
C GLY A 223 -0.90 18.84 18.69
N LEU A 224 0.09 19.47 18.07
CA LEU A 224 1.32 18.78 17.66
C LEU A 224 2.13 18.42 18.93
N LEU A 225 2.71 17.23 18.99
CA LEU A 225 3.42 16.77 20.20
C LEU A 225 4.93 16.61 19.92
N PRO A 226 5.68 17.70 19.66
CA PRO A 226 7.11 17.65 19.81
C PRO A 226 7.38 17.71 21.32
N GLY A 227 7.16 16.59 22.02
CA GLY A 227 7.44 16.46 23.45
C GLY A 227 8.90 16.80 23.78
N ASP A 228 9.32 16.54 25.02
CA ASP A 228 10.69 16.86 25.44
C ASP A 228 11.75 16.17 24.57
N PRO A 229 12.96 16.75 24.39
CA PRO A 229 14.01 16.13 23.60
C PRO A 229 14.29 14.69 24.04
N GLU A 230 14.17 13.73 23.12
CA GLU A 230 14.28 12.31 23.45
C GLU A 230 15.62 11.71 23.03
N ALA A 231 15.95 11.74 21.73
CA ALA A 231 17.14 11.14 21.16
C ALA A 231 17.71 12.00 20.03
N GLN A 232 19.01 11.94 19.78
CA GLN A 232 19.61 12.65 18.64
C GLN A 232 19.10 12.09 17.31
N LEU A 233 18.67 12.97 16.41
CA LEU A 233 18.20 12.59 15.08
C LEU A 233 19.37 12.50 14.10
N ASP A 234 19.61 11.30 13.58
CA ASP A 234 20.44 11.11 12.39
C ASP A 234 19.60 11.29 11.13
N ARG A 235 19.87 12.38 10.40
CA ARG A 235 19.13 12.76 9.19
C ARG A 235 19.31 11.79 8.03
N THR A 236 20.43 11.08 7.98
CA THR A 236 20.69 10.08 6.93
C THR A 236 19.75 8.88 7.05
N ARG A 237 19.20 8.64 8.25
CA ARG A 237 18.32 7.50 8.55
C ARG A 237 16.84 7.78 8.32
N ILE A 238 16.45 9.03 8.05
CA ILE A 238 15.05 9.41 7.80
C ILE A 238 14.78 9.79 6.33
N THR A 239 15.71 9.47 5.43
CA THR A 239 15.57 9.71 3.98
C THR A 239 14.40 8.95 3.38
N HIS A 240 14.02 7.81 3.97
CA HIS A 240 12.87 6.99 3.58
C HIS A 240 11.51 7.56 4.01
N ILE A 241 11.49 8.51 4.97
CA ILE A 241 10.24 9.20 5.34
C ILE A 241 9.99 10.26 4.27
N PRO A 242 8.87 10.24 3.56
CA PRO A 242 8.64 11.14 2.44
C PRO A 242 8.30 12.55 2.93
N PHE A 243 8.65 13.53 2.09
CA PHE A 243 8.17 14.89 2.23
C PHE A 243 7.08 15.11 1.19
N PRO A 244 6.01 15.87 1.49
CA PRO A 244 4.95 16.08 0.52
C PRO A 244 5.46 16.66 -0.78
N ASP A 245 5.19 15.97 -1.88
CA ASP A 245 5.41 16.42 -3.23
C ASP A 245 4.23 17.30 -3.65
N ILE A 246 4.36 18.60 -3.37
CA ILE A 246 3.34 19.58 -3.68
C ILE A 246 3.78 20.36 -4.93
N PRO A 247 3.02 20.29 -6.04
CA PRO A 247 3.36 21.01 -7.26
C PRO A 247 3.62 22.50 -7.02
N GLY A 248 4.76 22.97 -7.54
CA GLY A 248 5.21 24.36 -7.44
C GLY A 248 5.74 24.78 -6.06
N ALA A 249 5.77 23.87 -5.08
CA ALA A 249 6.37 24.13 -3.77
C ALA A 249 7.86 23.77 -3.75
N ARG A 250 8.64 24.52 -2.98
CA ARG A 250 10.05 24.22 -2.68
C ARG A 250 10.15 23.76 -1.24
N ARG A 251 10.92 22.69 -1.01
CA ARG A 251 11.25 22.23 0.34
C ARG A 251 12.34 23.10 0.97
N ARG A 252 12.13 23.51 2.22
CA ARG A 252 13.17 24.04 3.10
C ARG A 252 13.22 23.25 4.40
N SER A 253 14.42 22.94 4.86
CA SER A 253 14.65 22.14 6.07
C SER A 253 15.31 22.96 7.16
N PHE A 254 14.79 22.83 8.37
CA PHE A 254 15.27 23.49 9.59
C PHE A 254 15.56 22.44 10.65
N VAL A 255 16.57 22.69 11.48
CA VAL A 255 16.94 21.84 12.62
C VAL A 255 16.84 22.67 13.91
N PRO A 256 15.62 22.98 14.36
CA PRO A 256 15.41 23.83 15.53
C PRO A 256 15.83 23.13 16.83
N ARG A 257 15.81 21.79 16.87
CA ARG A 257 16.30 20.95 17.97
C ARG A 257 17.10 19.77 17.42
N GLN A 258 17.97 19.18 18.25
CA GLN A 258 18.83 18.05 17.85
C GLN A 258 18.07 16.73 17.60
N ASP A 259 16.85 16.61 18.13
CA ASP A 259 16.03 15.41 18.06
C ASP A 259 14.98 15.44 16.95
N LEU A 260 14.88 16.54 16.19
CA LEU A 260 13.88 16.65 15.14
C LEU A 260 14.33 17.51 13.96
N VAL A 261 13.66 17.30 12.84
CA VAL A 261 13.75 18.13 11.64
C VAL A 261 12.37 18.72 11.35
N LEU A 262 12.34 20.00 10.97
CA LEU A 262 11.15 20.68 10.44
C LEU A 262 11.39 20.94 8.95
N ASP A 263 10.59 20.31 8.10
CA ASP A 263 10.55 20.61 6.68
C ASP A 263 9.31 21.44 6.35
N VAL A 264 9.46 22.39 5.45
CA VAL A 264 8.43 23.36 5.06
C VAL A 264 8.30 23.35 3.55
N ALA A 265 7.07 23.20 3.05
CA ALA A 265 6.73 23.32 1.63
C ALA A 265 6.30 24.76 1.36
N GLN A 266 7.11 25.49 0.59
CA GLN A 266 6.87 26.90 0.30
C GLN A 266 6.49 27.13 -1.16
N ARG A 267 5.36 27.78 -1.40
CA ARG A 267 4.89 28.13 -2.75
C ARG A 267 5.17 29.61 -3.05
N GLY A 268 5.54 29.88 -4.31
CA GLY A 268 5.67 31.24 -4.84
C GLY A 268 6.81 32.09 -4.26
N LYS A 269 6.84 33.38 -4.65
CA LYS A 269 7.76 34.39 -4.09
C LYS A 269 7.29 34.94 -2.75
N SER A 270 5.98 34.83 -2.46
CA SER A 270 5.30 35.25 -1.23
C SER A 270 5.61 34.37 -0.03
N SER A 271 6.37 33.27 -0.22
CA SER A 271 6.88 32.48 0.90
C SER A 271 5.76 31.76 1.69
N GLU A 272 4.64 31.47 1.02
CA GLU A 272 3.46 30.80 1.58
C GLU A 272 3.76 29.35 1.98
N ILE A 273 3.48 28.96 3.22
CA ILE A 273 3.59 27.57 3.65
C ILE A 273 2.30 26.83 3.34
N VAL A 274 2.41 25.81 2.48
CA VAL A 274 1.28 24.96 2.09
C VAL A 274 1.30 23.60 2.79
N ALA A 275 2.47 23.20 3.30
CA ALA A 275 2.59 22.03 4.17
C ALA A 275 3.83 22.10 5.06
N LEU A 276 3.76 21.37 6.17
CA LEU A 276 4.83 21.16 7.13
C LEU A 276 5.04 19.66 7.32
N ARG A 277 6.28 19.27 7.58
CA ARG A 277 6.62 17.94 8.07
C ARG A 277 7.56 18.06 9.26
N VAL A 278 7.17 17.50 10.39
CA VAL A 278 8.00 17.38 11.58
C VAL A 278 8.39 15.93 11.75
N VAL A 279 9.68 15.61 11.68
CA VAL A 279 10.20 14.26 11.96
C VAL A 279 11.00 14.31 13.25
N ARG A 280 10.61 13.51 14.24
CA ARG A 280 11.25 13.45 15.56
C ARG A 280 11.80 12.07 15.83
N ALA A 281 13.05 12.00 16.29
CA ALA A 281 13.64 10.79 16.85
C ALA A 281 13.08 10.53 18.25
N ARG A 282 12.69 9.28 18.49
CA ARG A 282 12.16 8.79 19.75
C ARG A 282 13.18 7.91 20.42
N ARG A 283 13.17 7.85 21.75
CA ARG A 283 13.87 6.76 22.44
C ARG A 283 13.14 5.46 22.10
N PRO A 284 13.85 4.37 21.74
CA PRO A 284 13.19 3.07 21.61
C PRO A 284 12.39 2.80 22.88
N ALA A 285 11.12 2.43 22.74
CA ALA A 285 10.41 1.87 23.88
C ALA A 285 11.26 0.71 24.40
N ALA A 286 11.56 0.69 25.71
CA ALA A 286 12.23 -0.45 26.30
C ALA A 286 11.43 -1.68 25.87
N THR A 287 12.08 -2.60 25.14
CA THR A 287 11.44 -3.88 24.83
C THR A 287 11.11 -4.47 26.18
N VAL A 288 9.83 -4.47 26.55
CA VAL A 288 9.37 -5.26 27.68
C VAL A 288 9.60 -6.68 27.22
N HIS A 289 10.79 -7.22 27.51
CA HIS A 289 10.97 -8.65 27.55
C HIS A 289 9.90 -9.11 28.53
N LYS A 290 8.83 -9.73 28.01
CA LYS A 290 7.98 -10.58 28.82
C LYS A 290 8.91 -11.65 29.39
N LEU A 291 9.50 -11.36 30.54
CA LEU A 291 10.04 -12.36 31.42
C LEU A 291 8.82 -13.04 32.04
N GLY A 292 8.59 -14.29 31.68
CA GLY A 292 7.60 -15.17 32.33
C GLY A 292 6.44 -15.54 31.41
N GLY A 293 6.14 -16.82 31.21
CA GLY A 293 6.65 -18.01 31.90
C GLY A 293 6.29 -19.30 31.20
#